data_AF-A0A2V9W786-F1
#
_entry.id   AF-A0A2V9W786-F1
#
_cell.length_a   1.000
_cell.length_b   1.000
_cell.length_c   1.000
_cell.angle_alpha   90.00
_cell.angle_beta   90.00
_cell.angle_gamma   90.00
#
_symmetry.space_group_name_H-M   'P 1'
#
loop_
_entity.id
_entity.type
_entity.pdbx_description
1 polymer ?
#
loop_
_entity_poly.entity_id
_entity_poly.type
_entity_poly.pdbx_seq_one_letter_code
_entity_poly.pdbx_strand_id
1 'polypeptide(L)'
;TKLHEEFLRGHADEVLANLKSRDAVKGEITLLIGKAETGEAPLSTDTSSARMPIRQRVHQIMAEENLDEKAALKKVAKERGVSKSEAYRELQRSK
;
A
#
# COMPACT_ATOMS: atom_id res chain seq x y z
N THR A 1 2.63 13.65 -34.23
CA THR A 1 1.59 12.78 -33.64
C THR A 1 0.93 12.04 -34.78
N LYS A 2 0.88 10.69 -34.72
CA LYS A 2 0.08 9.93 -35.70
C LYS A 2 -1.38 10.28 -35.45
N LEU A 3 -2.19 10.36 -36.50
CA LEU A 3 -3.58 10.85 -36.47
C LEU A 3 -4.50 10.13 -35.46
N HIS A 4 -4.06 8.99 -34.90
CA HIS A 4 -4.81 8.14 -33.97
C HIS A 4 -4.06 7.84 -32.66
N GLU A 5 -3.03 8.59 -32.31
CA GLU A 5 -2.33 8.43 -31.03
C GLU A 5 -3.14 9.06 -29.89
N GLU A 6 -3.39 8.27 -28.84
CA GLU A 6 -4.20 8.65 -27.69
C GLU A 6 -3.45 8.37 -26.38
N PHE A 7 -3.58 9.27 -25.40
CA PHE A 7 -3.07 9.09 -24.04
C PHE A 7 -4.22 9.13 -23.04
N LEU A 8 -4.46 8.01 -22.35
CA LEU A 8 -5.34 7.97 -21.19
C LEU A 8 -4.50 8.04 -19.91
N ARG A 9 -4.87 8.92 -18.99
CA ARG A 9 -4.22 9.10 -17.68
C ARG A 9 -5.30 9.15 -16.61
N GLY A 10 -5.10 8.44 -15.51
CA GLY A 10 -6.03 8.38 -14.39
C GLY A 10 -5.73 7.20 -13.49
N HIS A 11 -6.56 7.00 -12.47
CA HIS A 11 -6.51 5.78 -11.68
C HIS A 11 -6.90 4.56 -12.54
N ALA A 12 -6.42 3.37 -12.14
CA ALA A 12 -6.57 2.16 -12.95
C ALA A 12 -8.05 1.79 -13.19
N ASP A 13 -8.92 2.07 -12.23
CA ASP A 13 -10.37 1.88 -12.29
C ASP A 13 -11.06 2.84 -13.26
N GLU A 14 -10.70 4.13 -13.23
CA GLU A 14 -11.21 5.14 -14.16
C GLU A 14 -10.83 4.82 -15.61
N VAL A 15 -9.55 4.47 -15.83
CA VAL A 15 -9.04 4.09 -17.15
C VAL A 15 -9.75 2.82 -17.65
N LEU A 16 -9.95 1.83 -16.77
CA LEU A 16 -10.68 0.62 -17.12
C LEU A 16 -12.14 0.90 -17.48
N ALA A 17 -12.83 1.75 -16.70
CA ALA A 17 -14.21 2.14 -16.99
C ALA A 17 -14.31 2.83 -18.36
N ASN A 18 -13.37 3.73 -18.67
CA ASN A 18 -13.31 4.43 -19.96
C ASN A 18 -13.06 3.47 -21.13
N LEU A 19 -12.20 2.46 -20.96
CA LEU A 19 -11.95 1.46 -22.00
C LEU A 19 -13.17 0.54 -22.21
N LYS A 20 -13.90 0.20 -21.13
CA LYS A 20 -15.12 -0.62 -21.20
C LYS A 20 -16.30 0.09 -21.87
N SER A 21 -16.38 1.42 -21.81
CA SER A 21 -17.45 2.17 -22.45
C SER A 21 -17.26 2.32 -23.96
N ARG A 22 -16.17 1.81 -24.53
CA ARG A 22 -15.87 1.89 -25.96
C ARG A 22 -16.32 0.63 -26.67
N ASP A 23 -16.83 0.79 -27.89
CA ASP A 23 -17.22 -0.33 -28.74
C ASP A 23 -16.03 -1.26 -29.10
N ALA A 24 -14.83 -0.70 -29.24
CA ALA A 24 -13.61 -1.46 -29.47
C ALA A 24 -12.36 -0.68 -29.03
N VAL A 25 -11.36 -1.40 -28.53
CA VAL A 25 -10.00 -0.90 -28.28
C VAL A 25 -9.08 -1.51 -29.35
N LYS A 26 -8.49 -0.68 -30.20
CA LYS A 26 -7.69 -1.12 -31.37
C LYS A 26 -6.28 -0.56 -31.30
N GLY A 27 -5.32 -1.34 -31.80
CA GLY A 27 -3.92 -0.95 -31.87
C GLY A 27 -3.07 -1.49 -30.71
N GLU A 28 -1.78 -1.17 -30.75
CA GLU A 28 -0.83 -1.46 -29.68
C GLU A 28 -1.01 -0.46 -28.53
N ILE A 29 -0.89 -0.92 -27.28
CA ILE A 29 -1.05 -0.09 -26.08
C ILE A 29 0.23 -0.16 -25.27
N THR A 30 0.79 1.02 -24.95
CA THR A 30 1.84 1.15 -23.96
C THR A 30 1.22 1.50 -22.61
N LEU A 31 1.32 0.57 -21.64
CA LEU A 31 0.83 0.78 -20.29
C LEU A 31 1.95 1.25 -19.36
N LEU A 32 1.77 2.41 -18.74
CA LEU A 32 2.66 2.94 -17.71
C LEU A 32 1.97 2.85 -16.36
N ILE A 33 2.50 2.02 -15.46
CA ILE A 33 1.95 1.84 -14.10
C ILE A 33 2.85 2.60 -13.13
N GLY A 34 2.27 3.61 -12.47
CA GLY A 34 2.93 4.32 -11.37
C GLY A 34 3.18 3.40 -10.17
N LYS A 35 4.12 3.78 -9.30
CA LYS A 35 4.23 3.12 -8.00
C LYS A 35 2.91 3.28 -7.24
N ALA A 36 2.57 2.29 -6.42
CA ALA A 36 1.46 2.43 -5.48
C ALA A 36 1.64 3.75 -4.72
N GLU A 37 0.62 4.60 -4.74
CA GLU A 37 0.63 5.79 -3.91
C GLU A 37 0.68 5.32 -2.46
N THR A 38 1.73 5.71 -1.74
CA THR A 38 1.86 5.43 -0.30
C THR A 38 0.93 6.36 0.48
N GLY A 39 -0.34 6.39 0.09
CA GLY A 39 -1.47 6.93 0.82
C GLY A 39 -2.45 5.79 1.00
N GLU A 40 -2.33 5.09 2.13
CA GLU A 40 -3.40 4.25 2.69
C GLU A 40 -4.07 3.24 1.73
N ALA A 41 -3.29 2.41 1.02
CA ALA A 41 -3.81 1.12 0.59
C ALA A 41 -3.41 0.08 1.64
N PRO A 42 -4.36 -0.56 2.35
CA PRO A 42 -4.03 -1.62 3.28
C PRO A 42 -3.43 -2.75 2.46
N LEU A 43 -2.13 -2.99 2.65
CA LEU A 43 -1.56 -4.27 2.34
C LEU A 43 -2.45 -5.28 3.04
N SER A 44 -3.08 -6.13 2.24
CA SER A 44 -3.86 -7.28 2.67
C SER A 44 -2.96 -8.21 3.47
N THR A 45 -2.73 -7.89 4.73
CA THR A 45 -2.05 -8.71 5.72
C THR A 45 -2.91 -8.62 6.96
N ASP A 46 -3.84 -9.57 7.05
CA ASP A 46 -4.52 -9.98 8.26
C ASP A 46 -5.18 -8.82 9.04
N THR A 47 -6.47 -8.58 8.78
CA THR A 47 -7.31 -7.58 9.46
C THR A 47 -7.35 -7.75 10.99
N SER A 48 -6.79 -8.83 11.54
CA SER A 48 -6.54 -9.03 12.96
C SER A 48 -5.37 -8.17 13.50
N SER A 49 -4.27 -8.03 12.76
CA SER A 49 -3.05 -7.29 13.18
C SER A 49 -3.23 -5.77 13.10
N ALA A 50 -4.03 -5.28 12.16
CA ALA A 50 -4.35 -3.85 12.02
C ALA A 50 -5.24 -3.30 13.16
N ARG A 51 -6.07 -4.16 13.79
CA ARG A 51 -6.93 -3.77 14.92
C ARG A 51 -6.21 -3.76 16.27
N MET A 52 -5.12 -4.50 16.41
CA MET A 52 -4.35 -4.57 17.64
C MET A 52 -3.57 -3.26 17.88
N PRO A 53 -3.34 -2.80 19.12
CA PRO A 53 -2.45 -1.65 19.36
C PRO A 53 -1.02 -1.93 18.88
N ILE A 54 -0.32 -0.94 18.31
CA ILE A 54 1.07 -1.10 17.84
C ILE A 54 1.97 -1.68 18.93
N ARG A 55 1.80 -1.22 20.18
CA ARG A 55 2.56 -1.73 21.34
C ARG A 55 2.42 -3.24 21.51
N GLN A 56 1.20 -3.75 21.44
CA GLN A 56 0.94 -5.17 21.64
C GLN A 56 1.49 -5.99 20.47
N ARG A 57 1.37 -5.51 19.23
CA ARG A 57 1.96 -6.18 18.07
C ARG A 57 3.49 -6.18 18.10
N VAL A 58 4.13 -5.08 18.53
CA VAL A 58 5.58 -5.02 18.73
C VAL A 58 6.04 -6.06 19.75
N HIS A 59 5.39 -6.13 20.92
CA HIS A 59 5.70 -7.14 21.93
C HIS A 59 5.49 -8.58 21.44
N GLN A 60 4.44 -8.82 20.65
CA GLN A 60 4.17 -10.12 20.05
C GLN A 60 5.30 -10.54 19.11
N ILE A 61 5.74 -9.66 18.19
CA ILE A 61 6.86 -9.95 17.28
C ILE A 61 8.17 -10.15 18.04
N MET A 62 8.41 -9.37 19.11
CA MET A 62 9.58 -9.58 19.98
C MET A 62 9.55 -10.97 20.62
N ALA A 63 8.39 -11.45 21.05
CA ALA A 63 8.24 -12.77 21.68
C ALA A 63 8.28 -13.93 20.68
N GLU A 64 7.59 -13.81 19.54
CA GLU A 64 7.50 -14.84 18.50
C GLU A 64 8.82 -15.04 17.77
N GLU A 65 9.55 -13.95 17.51
CA GLU A 65 10.73 -13.98 16.66
C GLU A 65 12.04 -13.66 17.39
N ASN A 66 12.00 -13.43 18.71
CA ASN A 66 13.16 -13.06 19.53
C ASN A 66 13.92 -11.84 18.96
N LEU A 67 13.18 -10.88 18.39
CA LEU A 67 13.74 -9.69 17.78
C LEU A 67 13.83 -8.53 18.76
N ASP A 68 14.83 -7.67 18.57
CA ASP A 68 14.91 -6.38 19.25
C ASP A 68 13.71 -5.49 18.90
N GLU A 69 13.31 -4.62 19.84
CA GLU A 69 12.19 -3.67 19.69
C GLU A 69 12.30 -2.86 18.38
N LYS A 70 13.52 -2.48 18.00
CA LYS A 70 13.79 -1.72 16.77
C LYS A 70 13.50 -2.52 15.49
N ALA A 71 13.76 -3.83 15.52
CA ALA A 71 13.50 -4.74 14.40
C ALA A 71 12.03 -5.12 14.35
N ALA A 72 11.41 -5.39 15.51
CA ALA A 72 9.97 -5.61 15.64
C ALA A 72 9.16 -4.40 15.13
N LEU A 73 9.51 -3.18 15.53
CA LEU A 73 8.85 -1.97 15.06
C LEU A 73 8.97 -1.77 13.54
N LYS A 74 10.10 -2.16 12.94
CA LYS A 74 10.28 -2.11 11.49
C LYS A 74 9.36 -3.11 10.79
N LYS A 75 9.15 -4.30 11.36
CA LYS A 75 8.17 -5.27 10.86
C LYS A 75 6.74 -4.75 11.00
N VAL A 76 6.35 -4.23 12.17
CA VAL A 76 5.02 -3.63 12.37
C VAL A 76 4.76 -2.48 11.40
N ALA A 77 5.75 -1.61 11.17
CA ALA A 77 5.64 -0.53 10.19
C ALA A 77 5.38 -1.07 8.77
N LYS A 78 6.10 -2.13 8.38
CA LYS A 78 5.91 -2.81 7.09
C LYS A 78 4.55 -3.49 6.98
N GLU A 79 4.09 -4.17 8.04
CA GLU A 79 2.76 -4.81 8.10
C GLU A 79 1.64 -3.78 7.97
N ARG A 80 1.81 -2.59 8.57
CA ARG A 80 0.82 -1.52 8.57
C ARG A 80 0.90 -0.57 7.38
N GLY A 81 1.90 -0.73 6.51
CA GLY A 81 2.14 0.19 5.39
C GLY A 81 2.56 1.61 5.81
N VAL A 82 2.98 1.81 7.07
CA VAL A 82 3.41 3.11 7.60
C VAL A 82 4.93 3.22 7.68
N SER A 83 5.44 4.44 7.76
CA SER A 83 6.88 4.63 7.97
C SER A 83 7.31 4.17 9.37
N LYS A 84 8.58 3.81 9.56
CA LYS A 84 9.12 3.47 10.88
C LYS A 84 8.94 4.62 11.90
N SER A 85 9.11 5.86 11.46
CA SER A 85 8.95 7.05 12.29
C SER A 85 7.49 7.26 12.71
N GLU A 86 6.55 6.91 11.84
CA GLU A 86 5.11 6.96 12.13
C GLU A 86 4.68 5.88 13.11
N ALA A 87 5.13 4.63 12.90
CA ALA A 87 4.92 3.55 13.87
C ALA A 87 5.52 3.89 15.24
N TYR A 88 6.70 4.54 15.28
CA TYR A 88 7.31 5.01 16.53
C TYR A 88 6.48 6.08 17.22
N ARG A 89 5.95 7.04 16.46
CA ARG A 89 5.10 8.12 16.97
C ARG A 89 3.79 7.58 17.54
N GLU A 90 3.17 6.62 16.85
CA GLU A 90 1.98 5.91 17.36
C GLU A 90 2.28 5.09 18.62
N LEU A 91 3.42 4.40 18.66
CA LEU A 91 3.88 3.69 19.85
C LEU A 91 4.01 4.65 21.05
N GLN A 92 4.57 5.85 20.85
CA GLN A 92 4.68 6.87 21.91
C GLN A 92 3.32 7.48 22.30
N ARG A 93 2.36 7.61 21.38
CA ARG A 93 0.99 8.06 21.69
C ARG A 93 0.18 7.02 22.49
N SER A 94 0.58 5.77 22.42
CA SER A 94 -0.06 4.63 23.10
C SER A 94 0.55 4.34 24.48
N LYS A 95 1.36 5.26 25.02
CA LYS A 95 1.82 5.25 26.43
C LYS A 95 0.70 5.74 27.34
#